data_AF-A0A944HWP2-F1
#
_entry.id   AF-A0A944HWP2-F1
#
_cell.length_a   1.000
_cell.length_b   1.000
_cell.length_c   1.000
_cell.angle_alpha   90.00
_cell.angle_beta   90.00
_cell.angle_gamma   90.00
#
_symmetry.space_group_name_H-M   'P 1'
#
loop_
_entity.id
_entity.type
_entity.pdbx_description
1 polymer ?
#
loop_
_entity_poly.entity_id
_entity_poly.type
_entity_poly.pdbx_seq_one_letter_code
_entity_poly.pdbx_strand_id
1 'polypeptide(L)'
;MPEPAWCVSDHQPAGYRNDTIHSGPEVTHDFDGHELFTASLVGYPYSASGGPRLGVSVDLGSIGQTLDPTELDRLAAAFVESAVRLRALARELTALKAGGDR
;
A
#
# COMPACT_ATOMS: atom_id res chain seq x y z
N MET A 1 21.12 1.49 -17.38
CA MET A 1 21.42 1.63 -15.93
C MET A 1 21.28 0.25 -15.33
N PRO A 2 22.15 -0.19 -14.40
CA PRO A 2 21.92 -1.47 -13.73
C PRO A 2 20.59 -1.43 -12.98
N GLU A 3 19.88 -2.54 -12.99
CA GLU A 3 18.68 -2.67 -12.17
C GLU A 3 19.03 -2.59 -10.68
N PRO A 4 18.20 -1.92 -9.86
CA PRO A 4 18.39 -1.94 -8.41
C PRO A 4 18.28 -3.36 -7.85
N ALA A 5 19.11 -3.70 -6.85
CA ALA A 5 19.14 -5.04 -6.26
C ALA A 5 17.83 -5.48 -5.58
N TRP A 6 16.92 -4.54 -5.29
CA TRP A 6 15.59 -4.81 -4.73
C TRP A 6 14.52 -5.04 -5.82
N CYS A 7 14.84 -4.79 -7.08
CA CYS A 7 13.90 -4.88 -8.17
C CYS A 7 13.70 -6.35 -8.57
N VAL A 8 12.43 -6.75 -8.72
CA VAL A 8 12.05 -8.12 -9.08
C VAL A 8 11.11 -8.17 -10.29
N SER A 9 10.68 -7.01 -10.79
CA SER A 9 9.90 -6.90 -12.03
C SER A 9 10.76 -7.25 -13.24
N ASP A 10 10.21 -8.00 -14.20
CA ASP A 10 10.84 -8.24 -15.50
C ASP A 10 10.61 -7.04 -16.42
N HIS A 11 11.69 -6.47 -16.95
CA HIS A 11 11.63 -5.32 -17.85
C HIS A 11 11.68 -5.80 -19.29
N GLN A 12 10.53 -5.80 -19.98
CA GLN A 12 10.52 -6.00 -21.43
C GLN A 12 11.34 -4.87 -22.09
N PRO A 13 12.30 -5.19 -22.99
CA PRO A 13 13.07 -4.17 -23.70
C PRO A 13 12.23 -3.57 -24.83
N ALA A 14 11.22 -2.76 -24.52
CA ALA A 14 10.48 -1.99 -25.52
C ALA A 14 9.74 -0.79 -24.91
N GLY A 15 10.16 0.43 -25.24
CA GLY A 15 9.42 1.66 -24.91
C GLY A 15 10.28 2.92 -24.83
N TYR A 16 9.65 4.00 -24.36
CA TYR A 16 10.32 5.25 -24.00
C TYR A 16 10.89 5.15 -22.57
N ARG A 17 11.96 5.91 -22.27
CA ARG A 17 12.64 5.84 -20.97
C ARG A 17 11.71 6.18 -19.79
N ASN A 18 10.77 7.10 -19.97
CA ASN A 18 9.78 7.48 -18.95
C ASN A 18 8.83 6.35 -18.55
N ASP A 19 8.73 5.29 -19.36
CA ASP A 19 7.90 4.11 -19.06
C ASP A 19 8.66 3.06 -18.21
N THR A 20 9.94 3.32 -17.90
CA THR A 20 10.73 2.45 -17.04
C THR A 20 10.26 2.58 -15.59
N ILE A 21 9.76 1.48 -15.04
CA ILE A 21 9.35 1.34 -13.64
C ILE A 21 10.10 0.15 -13.04
N HIS A 22 10.72 0.35 -11.88
CA HIS A 22 11.27 -0.72 -11.08
C HIS A 22 10.30 -1.04 -9.94
N SER A 23 9.89 -2.29 -9.81
CA SER A 23 9.04 -2.73 -8.70
C SER A 23 9.75 -3.79 -7.87
N GLY A 24 9.64 -3.66 -6.54
CA GLY A 24 10.03 -4.68 -5.57
C GLY A 24 8.92 -5.72 -5.37
N PRO A 25 9.14 -6.71 -4.48
CA PRO A 25 8.12 -7.69 -4.14
C PRO A 25 6.84 -7.02 -3.63
N GLU A 26 5.70 -7.53 -4.09
CA GLU A 26 4.39 -7.07 -3.63
C GLU A 26 4.04 -7.71 -2.29
N VAL A 27 3.50 -6.90 -1.39
CA VAL A 27 2.89 -7.32 -0.12
C VAL A 27 1.39 -7.14 -0.25
N THR A 28 0.65 -8.23 -0.15
CA THR A 28 -0.82 -8.22 -0.11
C THR A 28 -1.29 -8.29 1.33
N HIS A 29 -2.23 -7.41 1.67
CA HIS A 29 -2.98 -7.46 2.93
C HIS A 29 -4.43 -7.80 2.65
N ASP A 30 -4.89 -8.96 3.11
CA ASP A 30 -6.26 -9.45 2.94
C ASP A 30 -6.97 -9.69 4.28
N PHE A 31 -8.29 -9.75 4.22
CA PHE A 31 -9.16 -10.22 5.30
C PHE A 31 -10.21 -11.17 4.72
N ASP A 32 -10.18 -12.43 5.16
CA ASP A 32 -11.15 -13.47 4.75
C ASP A 32 -11.24 -13.64 3.22
N GLY A 33 -10.09 -13.57 2.53
CA GLY A 33 -10.02 -13.68 1.07
C GLY A 33 -10.41 -12.40 0.32
N HIS A 34 -10.72 -11.31 1.02
CA HIS A 34 -10.89 -9.99 0.44
C HIS A 34 -9.61 -9.17 0.57
N GLU A 35 -9.01 -8.81 -0.57
CA GLU A 35 -7.87 -7.89 -0.60
C GLU A 35 -8.29 -6.52 -0.04
N LEU A 36 -7.55 -6.04 0.95
CA LEU A 36 -7.71 -4.71 1.52
C LEU A 36 -6.80 -3.71 0.82
N PHE A 37 -5.52 -4.08 0.63
CA PHE A 37 -4.56 -3.33 -0.17
C PHE A 37 -3.35 -4.16 -0.57
N THR A 38 -2.65 -3.69 -1.61
CA THR A 38 -1.29 -4.11 -1.94
C THR A 38 -0.30 -2.98 -1.74
N ALA A 39 0.96 -3.34 -1.48
CA ALA A 39 2.05 -2.38 -1.43
C ALA A 39 3.33 -2.96 -2.03
N SER A 40 4.07 -2.13 -2.78
CA SER A 40 5.40 -2.50 -3.29
C SER A 40 6.31 -1.29 -3.39
N LEU A 41 7.62 -1.50 -3.20
CA LEU A 41 8.63 -0.48 -3.46
C LEU A 41 8.66 -0.19 -4.97
N VAL A 42 8.53 1.07 -5.37
CA VAL A 42 8.53 1.49 -6.77
C VAL A 42 9.54 2.61 -7.04
N GLY A 43 10.24 2.49 -8.16
CA GLY A 43 11.20 3.48 -8.65
C GLY A 43 10.85 3.91 -10.07
N TYR A 44 10.72 5.22 -10.28
CA TYR A 44 10.48 5.87 -11.57
C TYR A 44 11.72 6.69 -11.95
N PRO A 45 12.79 6.08 -12.48
CA PRO A 45 14.07 6.76 -12.72
C PRO A 45 14.00 7.88 -13.76
N TYR A 46 12.98 7.89 -14.62
CA TYR A 46 12.85 8.82 -15.73
C TYR A 46 11.46 9.47 -15.81
N SER A 47 10.70 9.52 -14.71
CA SER A 47 9.37 10.12 -14.72
C SER A 47 9.43 11.57 -15.25
N ALA A 48 8.66 11.84 -16.30
CA ALA A 48 8.52 13.18 -16.87
C ALA A 48 7.76 14.12 -15.93
N SER A 49 6.82 13.56 -15.17
CA SER A 49 6.01 14.29 -14.19
C SER A 49 6.68 14.22 -12.82
N GLY A 50 7.34 15.31 -12.42
CA GLY A 50 7.95 15.44 -11.09
C GLY A 50 9.37 14.89 -10.96
N GLY A 51 9.99 14.42 -12.04
CA GLY A 51 11.37 13.92 -12.05
C GLY A 51 11.52 12.53 -11.41
N PRO A 52 12.77 12.03 -11.29
CA PRO A 52 13.05 10.71 -10.73
C PRO A 52 12.46 10.54 -9.33
N ARG A 53 11.73 9.45 -9.09
CA ARG A 53 11.07 9.18 -7.80
C ARG A 53 11.33 7.77 -7.31
N LEU A 54 11.48 7.60 -6.00
CA LEU A 54 11.47 6.33 -5.29
C LEU A 54 10.46 6.44 -4.15
N GLY A 55 9.58 5.46 -3.99
CA GLY A 55 8.55 5.44 -2.95
C GLY A 55 7.87 4.08 -2.87
N VAL A 56 6.78 4.00 -2.11
CA VAL A 56 5.96 2.78 -2.04
C VAL A 56 4.65 3.04 -2.77
N SER A 57 4.38 2.25 -3.81
CA SER A 57 3.06 2.22 -4.41
C SER A 57 2.14 1.48 -3.45
N VAL A 58 1.05 2.11 -3.05
CA VAL A 58 -0.02 1.51 -2.25
C VAL A 58 -1.28 1.55 -3.09
N ASP A 59 -1.90 0.39 -3.29
CA ASP A 59 -3.20 0.28 -3.93
C ASP A 59 -4.27 -0.07 -2.88
N LEU A 60 -5.07 0.92 -2.50
CA LEU A 60 -6.18 0.81 -1.56
C LEU A 60 -7.49 0.71 -2.34
N GLY A 61 -7.72 -0.43 -2.99
CA GLY A 61 -8.91 -0.70 -3.79
C GLY A 61 -8.94 0.11 -5.10
N SER A 62 -9.54 1.31 -5.08
CA SER A 62 -9.59 2.20 -6.25
C SER A 62 -8.62 3.38 -6.17
N ILE A 63 -7.85 3.48 -5.08
CA ILE A 63 -6.93 4.56 -4.81
C ILE A 63 -5.50 4.02 -4.87
N GLY A 64 -4.87 4.13 -6.04
CA GLY A 64 -3.44 3.88 -6.23
C GLY A 64 -2.63 5.16 -6.01
N GLN A 65 -1.71 5.18 -5.04
CA GLN A 65 -0.80 6.31 -4.79
C GLN A 65 0.63 5.84 -4.49
N THR A 66 1.62 6.60 -4.95
CA THR A 66 3.02 6.43 -4.52
C THR A 66 3.31 7.35 -3.34
N LEU A 67 3.53 6.76 -2.18
CA LEU A 67 3.78 7.45 -0.91
C LEU A 67 5.28 7.56 -0.62
N ASP A 68 5.68 8.69 -0.03
CA ASP A 68 6.99 8.83 0.61
C ASP A 68 7.02 8.14 1.99
N PRO A 69 8.20 8.02 2.65
CA PRO A 69 8.30 7.37 3.95
C PRO A 69 7.41 7.99 5.05
N THR A 70 7.28 9.32 5.07
CA THR A 70 6.48 10.03 6.09
C THR A 70 4.99 9.79 5.85
N GLU A 71 4.55 9.80 4.60
CA GLU A 71 3.17 9.51 4.22
C GLU A 71 2.81 8.04 4.51
N LEU A 72 3.72 7.11 4.25
CA LEU A 72 3.54 5.69 4.56
C LEU A 72 3.41 5.44 6.07
N ASP A 73 4.23 6.10 6.90
CA ASP A 73 4.12 6.02 8.36
C ASP A 73 2.77 6.56 8.87
N ARG A 74 2.28 7.66 8.28
CA ARG A 74 0.95 8.21 8.61
C ARG A 74 -0.18 7.25 8.21
N LEU A 75 -0.08 6.62 7.05
CA LEU A 75 -1.04 5.59 6.63
C LEU A 75 -1.04 4.41 7.62
N ALA A 76 0.13 3.93 8.01
CA ALA A 76 0.27 2.86 9.00
C ALA A 76 -0.38 3.24 10.36
N ALA A 77 -0.14 4.47 10.84
CA ALA A 77 -0.78 4.98 12.05
C ALA A 77 -2.31 5.01 11.95
N ALA A 78 -2.86 5.43 10.81
CA ALA A 78 -4.29 5.43 10.56
C ALA A 78 -4.90 4.02 10.60
N PHE A 79 -4.19 3.00 10.11
CA PHE A 79 -4.63 1.61 10.25
C PHE A 79 -4.62 1.12 11.69
N VAL A 80 -3.61 1.48 12.48
CA VAL A 80 -3.55 1.15 13.91
C VAL A 80 -4.74 1.76 14.66
N GLU A 81 -5.06 3.03 14.41
CA GLU A 81 -6.23 3.68 14.99
C GLU A 81 -7.53 3.01 14.58
N SER A 82 -7.66 2.65 13.29
CA SER A 82 -8.84 1.96 12.76
C SER A 82 -9.03 0.60 13.42
N ALA A 83 -7.95 -0.15 13.63
CA ALA A 83 -7.97 -1.42 14.35
C ALA A 83 -8.42 -1.25 15.81
N VAL A 84 -8.04 -0.16 16.48
CA VAL A 84 -8.54 0.16 17.83
C VAL A 84 -10.06 0.39 17.82
N ARG A 85 -10.56 1.16 16.86
CA ARG A 85 -12.01 1.44 16.72
C ARG A 85 -12.82 0.17 16.43
N LEU A 86 -12.35 -0.68 15.52
CA LEU A 86 -13.00 -1.97 15.22
C LEU A 86 -13.07 -2.89 16.44
N ARG A 87 -12.00 -2.95 17.25
CA ARG A 87 -12.02 -3.72 18.50
C ARG A 87 -13.00 -3.14 19.53
N ALA A 88 -13.18 -1.82 19.57
CA ALA A 88 -14.19 -1.20 20.43
C ALA A 88 -15.60 -1.59 19.99
N LEU A 89 -15.90 -1.50 18.69
CA LEU A 89 -17.18 -1.94 18.13
C LEU A 89 -17.44 -3.43 18.37
N ALA A 90 -16.42 -4.28 18.25
CA ALA A 90 -16.56 -5.70 18.55
C ALA A 90 -16.96 -5.96 20.02
N ARG A 91 -16.41 -5.20 20.96
CA ARG A 91 -16.79 -5.27 22.38
C ARG A 91 -18.22 -4.80 22.61
N GLU A 92 -18.59 -3.67 22.00
CA GLU A 92 -19.97 -3.15 22.06
C GLU A 92 -20.97 -4.16 21.48
N LEU A 93 -20.70 -4.69 20.29
CA LEU A 93 -21.52 -5.73 19.66
C LEU A 93 -21.67 -6.97 20.54
N THR A 94 -20.60 -7.36 21.25
CA THR A 94 -20.64 -8.49 22.19
C THR A 94 -21.59 -8.19 23.36
N ALA A 95 -21.53 -6.99 23.93
CA ALA A 95 -22.42 -6.58 25.02
C ALA A 95 -23.89 -6.54 24.59
N LEU A 96 -24.17 -5.96 23.42
CA LEU A 96 -25.52 -5.91 22.84
C LEU A 96 -26.07 -7.33 22.61
N LYS A 97 -25.26 -8.23 22.04
CA LYS A 97 -25.65 -9.64 21.83
C LYS A 97 -25.91 -10.41 23.13
N ALA A 98 -25.30 -10.00 24.24
CA ALA A 98 -25.53 -10.57 25.56
C ALA A 98 -26.80 -10.04 26.26
N GLY A 99 -27.59 -9.19 25.59
CA GLY A 99 -28.81 -8.57 26.14
C GLY A 99 -28.57 -7.28 26.92
N GLY A 100 -27.37 -6.70 26.81
CA GLY A 100 -27.04 -5.41 27.39
C GLY A 100 -27.47 -4.26 26.48
N ASP A 101 -28.78 -3.99 26.41
CA ASP A 101 -29.23 -2.66 26.01
C ASP A 101 -28.86 -1.68 27.13
N ARG A 102 -28.31 -0.54 26.73
CA ARG A 102 -27.87 0.51 27.64
C ARG A 102 -29.04 1.33 28.18
#